data_AF-A0A0J7Z9S5-F1
#
_entry.id   AF-A0A0J7Z9S5-F1
#
_cell.length_a   1.000
_cell.length_b   1.000
_cell.length_c   1.000
_cell.angle_alpha   90.00
_cell.angle_beta   90.00
_cell.angle_gamma   90.00
#
_symmetry.space_group_name_H-M   'P 1'
#
loop_
_entity.id
_entity.type
_entity.pdbx_description
1 polymer ?
#
loop_
_entity_poly.entity_id
_entity_poly.type
_entity_poly.pdbx_seq_one_letter_code
_entity_poly.pdbx_strand_id
1 'polypeptide(L)'
;MNLLGLLDDPRPFALLRRRTPGQDHETVEVLLGPVATYDRLADLPDEGLALVPFRQIRERGFDVRDDGTPLTVLTPEETYGIPLAEALAQLPAHDVRVEGGGFDVADEEYAEIVGRVLRDEIGRGEGANFVIRRTYQGEIPGFGRADALALFRRLLEGERGAYWTFVVHTGERTLVGASPEVHVRMSGGTVVMNPISGTYRYPAEGPTPDHLLDFLADGKEIEELSMVVDEELKMMCTVGDMGGVVVGPRLKEMAHLAHTEYELRGKSSLDVREVLKETMFAATVTGSPVQNACRVIERHEVGGRGYYAGALALIGRDSGGAQTLDSPILIRTADIDADGRLRVPVGATLVRGSDPASEVAETHAKAAGVLAALGVRPSRPRAEHARVRLADDPRVRAALDGRRASLAPFWLRMQERSEELGGHALVVDGEDTFTAMLGHVLRSTGLDVTIRRYDEDGLREAVLAHEGPVVLGPGPGDPSDLTDPKMRFLRELTAEVIRNHRHGVLGVCLGHELIAAELGLEIVRKEVPYQGAQTTVDLFGRPETVGFYNSFVARCDDEALQEITAHGIEVSRAGNGEVHAVRGPGFAGVQFHPESILTLNGAVVVRELVGQLRNTTV
;
A
#
# COMPACT_ATOMS: atom_id res chain seq x y z
N MET A 1 3.03 -38.09 0.00
CA MET A 1 1.67 -38.25 0.54
C MET A 1 0.72 -38.45 -0.65
N ASN A 2 -0.34 -39.25 -0.51
CA ASN A 2 -1.40 -39.32 -1.53
C ASN A 2 -2.46 -38.24 -1.24
N LEU A 3 -2.62 -37.27 -2.13
CA LEU A 3 -3.54 -36.14 -1.97
C LEU A 3 -5.01 -36.56 -1.91
N LEU A 4 -5.39 -37.71 -2.49
CA LEU A 4 -6.75 -38.23 -2.39
C LEU A 4 -7.11 -38.67 -0.97
N GLY A 5 -6.11 -38.95 -0.12
CA GLY A 5 -6.34 -39.23 1.30
C GLY A 5 -6.94 -38.05 2.06
N LEU A 6 -6.78 -36.82 1.57
CA LEU A 6 -7.37 -35.61 2.15
C LEU A 6 -8.90 -35.59 2.03
N LEU A 7 -9.49 -36.41 1.17
CA LEU A 7 -10.96 -36.51 1.03
C LEU A 7 -11.59 -37.16 2.26
N ASP A 8 -10.88 -38.11 2.88
CA ASP A 8 -11.38 -38.91 4.00
C ASP A 8 -10.78 -38.49 5.36
N ASP A 9 -9.67 -37.75 5.36
CA ASP A 9 -9.09 -37.18 6.59
C ASP A 9 -9.98 -36.03 7.09
N PRO A 10 -10.48 -36.02 8.33
CA PRO A 10 -11.34 -34.93 8.82
C PRO A 10 -10.56 -33.65 9.17
N ARG A 11 -9.24 -33.71 9.33
CA ARG A 11 -8.43 -32.56 9.78
C ARG A 11 -8.45 -31.43 8.74
N PRO A 12 -8.37 -30.16 9.18
CA PRO A 12 -8.09 -29.03 8.31
C PRO A 12 -6.77 -29.19 7.54
N PHE A 13 -6.71 -28.62 6.34
CA PHE A 13 -5.51 -28.67 5.51
C PHE A 13 -5.29 -27.39 4.71
N ALA A 14 -4.05 -27.20 4.28
CA ALA A 14 -3.70 -26.23 3.24
C ALA A 14 -2.79 -26.88 2.19
N LEU A 15 -3.02 -26.57 0.91
CA LEU A 15 -2.07 -26.83 -0.17
C LEU A 15 -1.57 -25.48 -0.69
N LEU A 16 -0.26 -25.32 -0.75
CA LEU A 16 0.39 -24.07 -1.14
C LEU A 16 1.38 -24.35 -2.29
N ARG A 17 1.27 -23.62 -3.40
CA ARG A 17 2.35 -23.48 -4.38
C ARG A 17 2.87 -22.06 -4.29
N ARG A 18 4.10 -21.91 -3.81
CA ARG A 18 4.71 -20.60 -3.57
C ARG A 18 5.81 -20.31 -4.58
N ARG A 19 5.90 -19.06 -5.02
CA ARG A 19 7.00 -18.55 -5.86
C ARG A 19 7.95 -17.66 -5.06
N THR A 20 8.25 -18.10 -3.85
CA THR A 20 9.14 -17.41 -2.92
C THR A 20 10.59 -17.56 -3.42
N PRO A 21 11.35 -16.46 -3.57
CA PRO A 21 12.75 -16.51 -3.96
C PRO A 21 13.56 -17.53 -3.15
N GLY A 22 14.28 -18.40 -3.85
CA GLY A 22 15.10 -19.46 -3.24
C GLY A 22 14.37 -20.78 -2.98
N GLN A 23 13.09 -20.89 -3.31
CA GLN A 23 12.31 -22.13 -3.21
C GLN A 23 12.10 -22.80 -4.58
N ASP A 24 11.81 -24.10 -4.57
CA ASP A 24 11.41 -24.83 -5.77
C ASP A 24 9.96 -24.52 -6.16
N HIS A 25 9.79 -23.85 -7.30
CA HIS A 25 8.47 -23.45 -7.82
C HIS A 25 7.64 -24.62 -8.38
N GLU A 26 8.25 -25.80 -8.50
CA GLU A 26 7.63 -27.03 -8.96
C GLU A 26 7.26 -27.97 -7.80
N THR A 27 7.12 -27.43 -6.59
CA THR A 27 6.64 -28.15 -5.40
C THR A 27 5.30 -27.55 -4.90
N VAL A 28 4.40 -28.44 -4.50
CA VAL A 28 3.18 -28.13 -3.73
C VAL A 28 3.40 -28.59 -2.30
N GLU A 29 3.37 -27.65 -1.37
CA GLU A 29 3.42 -27.89 0.06
C GLU A 29 2.04 -28.28 0.58
N VAL A 30 1.96 -29.29 1.45
CA VAL A 30 0.74 -29.73 2.12
C VAL A 30 0.94 -29.54 3.62
N LEU A 31 0.05 -28.79 4.25
CA LEU A 31 -0.01 -28.57 5.69
C LEU A 31 -1.27 -29.26 6.20
N LEU A 32 -1.16 -30.12 7.22
CA LEU A 32 -2.28 -30.87 7.78
C LEU A 32 -2.21 -30.78 9.30
N GLY A 33 -3.29 -30.31 9.93
CA GLY A 33 -3.31 -30.09 11.37
C GLY A 33 -4.53 -29.33 11.86
N PRO A 34 -4.67 -29.14 13.18
CA PRO A 34 -5.79 -28.44 13.78
C PRO A 34 -5.77 -26.94 13.45
N VAL A 35 -6.94 -26.32 13.63
CA VAL A 35 -7.14 -24.89 13.48
C VAL A 35 -7.60 -24.30 14.80
N ALA A 36 -7.04 -23.15 15.19
CA ALA A 36 -7.42 -22.40 16.37
C ALA A 36 -7.65 -20.92 16.04
N THR A 37 -8.52 -20.26 16.80
CA THR A 37 -8.80 -18.83 16.68
C THR A 37 -8.06 -18.03 17.73
N TYR A 38 -7.60 -16.84 17.36
CA TYR A 38 -6.86 -15.91 18.21
C TYR A 38 -7.49 -14.54 18.17
N ASP A 39 -7.32 -13.74 19.23
CA ASP A 39 -7.84 -12.38 19.28
C ASP A 39 -6.87 -11.34 18.72
N ARG A 40 -5.55 -11.57 18.89
CA ARG A 40 -4.46 -10.65 18.53
C ARG A 40 -3.34 -11.36 17.79
N LEU A 41 -2.65 -10.62 16.92
CA LEU A 41 -1.46 -11.11 16.20
C LEU A 41 -0.31 -11.47 17.15
N ALA A 42 -0.17 -10.77 18.28
CA ALA A 42 0.85 -11.05 19.28
C ALA A 42 0.68 -12.44 19.95
N ASP A 43 -0.53 -13.01 19.93
CA ASP A 43 -0.83 -14.30 20.57
C ASP A 43 -0.62 -15.49 19.60
N LEU A 44 -0.24 -15.25 18.34
CA LEU A 44 -0.06 -16.30 17.34
C LEU A 44 1.12 -17.22 17.70
N PRO A 45 1.05 -18.53 17.38
CA PRO A 45 2.15 -19.45 17.61
C PRO A 45 3.39 -19.10 16.77
N ASP A 46 4.55 -19.63 17.17
CA ASP A 46 5.82 -19.40 16.47
C ASP A 46 5.88 -20.02 15.07
N GLU A 47 5.00 -21.00 14.80
CA GLU A 47 4.91 -21.69 13.52
C GLU A 47 3.44 -21.96 13.19
N GLY A 48 3.06 -21.73 11.93
CA GLY A 48 1.70 -21.98 11.44
C GLY A 48 1.31 -21.12 10.25
N LEU A 49 0.16 -21.42 9.67
CA LEU A 49 -0.46 -20.63 8.62
C LEU A 49 -1.61 -19.81 9.20
N ALA A 50 -1.38 -18.53 9.43
CA ALA A 50 -2.40 -17.60 9.89
C ALA A 50 -3.23 -17.06 8.73
N LEU A 51 -4.55 -17.06 8.89
CA LEU A 51 -5.53 -16.38 8.04
C LEU A 51 -5.91 -15.10 8.80
N VAL A 52 -5.40 -13.97 8.34
CA VAL A 52 -5.60 -12.66 8.97
C VAL A 52 -6.75 -11.94 8.27
N PRO A 53 -7.89 -11.73 8.94
CA PRO A 53 -9.03 -11.04 8.35
C PRO A 53 -8.81 -9.52 8.32
N PHE A 54 -9.53 -8.82 7.44
CA PHE A 54 -9.40 -7.37 7.32
C PHE A 54 -9.73 -6.63 8.61
N ARG A 55 -10.70 -7.14 9.39
CA ARG A 55 -11.06 -6.55 10.70
C ARG A 55 -9.93 -6.53 11.71
N GLN A 56 -8.84 -7.28 11.48
CA GLN A 56 -7.68 -7.26 12.36
C GLN A 56 -6.94 -5.91 12.34
N ILE A 57 -7.17 -5.07 11.33
CA ILE A 57 -6.64 -3.69 11.25
C ILE A 57 -6.96 -2.85 12.50
N ARG A 58 -8.02 -3.20 13.25
CA ARG A 58 -8.36 -2.62 14.55
C ARG A 58 -7.19 -2.62 15.55
N GLU A 59 -6.24 -3.56 15.45
CA GLU A 59 -5.04 -3.59 16.28
C GLU A 59 -4.09 -2.41 16.03
N ARG A 60 -4.22 -1.72 14.89
CA ARG A 60 -3.53 -0.46 14.60
C ARG A 60 -4.31 0.76 15.10
N GLY A 61 -5.48 0.56 15.69
CA GLY A 61 -6.38 1.64 16.12
C GLY A 61 -7.14 2.30 14.98
N PHE A 62 -7.24 1.65 13.82
CA PHE A 62 -7.95 2.20 12.65
C PHE A 62 -9.42 1.74 12.63
N ASP A 63 -10.28 2.56 12.03
CA ASP A 63 -11.70 2.27 11.84
C ASP A 63 -11.91 1.01 11.00
N VAL A 64 -12.83 0.15 11.39
CA VAL A 64 -13.19 -1.02 10.60
C VAL A 64 -14.54 -1.58 11.00
N ARG A 65 -15.32 -1.97 10.00
CA ARG A 65 -16.57 -2.70 10.23
C ARG A 65 -16.27 -4.12 10.65
N ASP A 66 -16.47 -4.38 11.94
CA ASP A 66 -16.32 -5.71 12.51
C ASP A 66 -17.45 -6.63 12.02
N ASP A 67 -17.10 -7.60 11.17
CA ASP A 67 -18.00 -8.64 10.67
C ASP A 67 -17.86 -9.98 11.40
N GLY A 68 -17.09 -10.01 12.49
CA GLY A 68 -16.84 -11.22 13.29
C GLY A 68 -15.92 -12.26 12.65
N THR A 69 -15.31 -11.97 11.49
CA THR A 69 -14.39 -12.93 10.85
C THR A 69 -13.18 -13.22 11.76
N PRO A 70 -12.90 -14.50 12.09
CA PRO A 70 -11.88 -14.83 13.08
C PRO A 70 -10.46 -14.71 12.52
N LEU A 71 -9.52 -14.24 13.33
CA LEU A 71 -8.09 -14.50 13.11
C LEU A 71 -7.83 -15.97 13.44
N THR A 72 -7.41 -16.72 12.44
CA THR A 72 -7.42 -18.19 12.48
C THR A 72 -6.03 -18.72 12.12
N VAL A 73 -5.53 -19.75 12.81
CA VAL A 73 -4.24 -20.36 12.50
C VAL A 73 -4.40 -21.86 12.31
N LEU A 74 -3.90 -22.37 11.19
CA LEU A 74 -3.65 -23.79 10.98
C LEU A 74 -2.24 -24.10 11.49
N THR A 75 -2.13 -24.94 12.51
CA THR A 75 -0.85 -25.40 13.06
C THR A 75 -0.56 -26.80 12.51
N PRO A 76 0.37 -26.96 11.55
CA PRO A 76 0.61 -28.25 10.93
C PRO A 76 1.21 -29.25 11.92
N GLU A 77 0.58 -30.41 12.05
CA GLU A 77 1.17 -31.59 12.68
C GLU A 77 2.01 -32.38 11.68
N GLU A 78 1.60 -32.32 10.40
CA GLU A 78 2.25 -32.97 9.27
C GLU A 78 2.44 -31.97 8.14
N THR A 79 3.64 -31.99 7.55
CA THR A 79 4.01 -31.17 6.39
C THR A 79 4.64 -32.04 5.31
N TYR A 80 4.23 -31.86 4.06
CA TYR A 80 4.75 -32.59 2.91
C TYR A 80 5.10 -31.67 1.74
N GLY A 81 6.14 -31.99 0.98
CA GLY A 81 6.40 -31.42 -0.34
C GLY A 81 6.08 -32.46 -1.42
N ILE A 82 5.22 -32.11 -2.37
CA ILE A 82 4.82 -32.98 -3.49
C ILE A 82 5.21 -32.29 -4.80
N PRO A 83 5.93 -32.96 -5.72
CA PRO A 83 6.20 -32.41 -7.04
C PRO A 83 4.91 -32.00 -7.75
N LEU A 84 4.90 -30.84 -8.39
CA LEU A 84 3.72 -30.25 -9.04
C LEU A 84 3.08 -31.21 -10.05
N ALA A 85 3.89 -31.89 -10.86
CA ALA A 85 3.40 -32.86 -11.83
C ALA A 85 2.67 -34.04 -11.15
N GLU A 86 3.14 -34.48 -9.99
CA GLU A 86 2.49 -35.54 -9.20
C GLU A 86 1.21 -35.02 -8.54
N ALA A 87 1.22 -33.82 -7.96
CA ALA A 87 0.02 -33.19 -7.41
C ALA A 87 -1.07 -33.05 -8.47
N LEU A 88 -0.73 -32.54 -9.66
CA LEU A 88 -1.62 -32.44 -10.81
C LEU A 88 -2.07 -33.80 -11.34
N ALA A 89 -1.36 -34.91 -11.10
CA ALA A 89 -1.84 -36.23 -11.48
C ALA A 89 -2.88 -36.77 -10.48
N GLN A 90 -2.79 -36.38 -9.20
CA GLN A 90 -3.64 -36.89 -8.12
C GLN A 90 -4.90 -36.04 -7.86
N LEU A 91 -4.83 -34.72 -8.04
CA LEU A 91 -5.93 -33.81 -7.71
C LEU A 91 -7.19 -34.10 -8.56
N PRO A 92 -8.40 -34.06 -7.97
CA PRO A 92 -9.66 -34.22 -8.70
C PRO A 92 -9.80 -33.22 -9.85
N ALA A 93 -10.41 -33.65 -10.95
CA ALA A 93 -10.56 -32.85 -12.17
C ALA A 93 -12.03 -32.66 -12.60
N HIS A 94 -12.99 -33.00 -11.73
CA HIS A 94 -14.41 -32.85 -12.03
C HIS A 94 -14.83 -31.37 -12.12
N ASP A 95 -16.01 -31.14 -12.69
CA ASP A 95 -16.59 -29.81 -12.79
C ASP A 95 -17.23 -29.37 -11.48
N VAL A 96 -16.78 -28.21 -11.00
CA VAL A 96 -17.44 -27.48 -9.91
C VAL A 96 -18.42 -26.50 -10.55
N ARG A 97 -19.70 -26.64 -10.20
CA ARG A 97 -20.78 -25.81 -10.76
C ARG A 97 -21.16 -24.72 -9.77
N VAL A 98 -21.09 -23.47 -10.23
CA VAL A 98 -21.62 -22.31 -9.51
C VAL A 98 -23.02 -21.98 -10.03
N GLU A 99 -23.97 -21.82 -9.11
CA GLU A 99 -25.34 -21.38 -9.37
C GLU A 99 -25.57 -19.97 -8.83
N GLY A 100 -26.55 -19.25 -9.39
CA GLY A 100 -26.95 -17.92 -8.90
C GLY A 100 -25.87 -16.84 -9.01
N GLY A 101 -24.92 -16.99 -9.93
CA GLY A 101 -23.75 -16.13 -10.05
C GLY A 101 -24.03 -14.67 -10.45
N GLY A 102 -23.49 -13.70 -9.71
CA GLY A 102 -23.59 -12.28 -10.04
C GLY A 102 -22.84 -11.36 -9.07
N PHE A 103 -22.55 -10.12 -9.50
CA PHE A 103 -22.01 -9.10 -8.58
C PHE A 103 -23.11 -8.55 -7.66
N ASP A 104 -22.77 -8.33 -6.39
CA ASP A 104 -23.64 -7.67 -5.41
C ASP A 104 -23.88 -6.19 -5.74
N VAL A 105 -22.87 -5.52 -6.29
CA VAL A 105 -22.94 -4.16 -6.83
C VAL A 105 -22.84 -4.22 -8.35
N ALA A 106 -23.91 -3.79 -9.02
CA ALA A 106 -23.98 -3.75 -10.48
C ALA A 106 -22.92 -2.83 -11.09
N ASP A 107 -22.63 -3.00 -12.38
CA ASP A 107 -21.60 -2.22 -13.09
C ASP A 107 -21.90 -0.71 -13.06
N GLU A 108 -23.16 -0.31 -13.27
CA GLU A 108 -23.59 1.09 -13.22
C GLU A 108 -23.44 1.69 -11.82
N GLU A 109 -23.86 0.95 -10.78
CA GLU A 109 -23.77 1.41 -9.39
C GLU A 109 -22.30 1.52 -8.93
N TYR A 110 -21.45 0.57 -9.33
CA TYR A 110 -20.02 0.63 -9.03
C TYR A 110 -19.36 1.84 -9.72
N ALA A 111 -19.72 2.15 -10.97
CA ALA A 111 -19.25 3.35 -11.65
C ALA A 111 -19.67 4.64 -10.92
N GLU A 112 -20.87 4.69 -10.36
CA GLU A 112 -21.30 5.83 -9.53
C GLU A 112 -20.50 5.93 -8.22
N ILE A 113 -20.20 4.81 -7.57
CA ILE A 113 -19.33 4.78 -6.38
C ILE A 113 -17.95 5.35 -6.74
N VAL A 114 -17.35 4.92 -7.86
CA VAL A 114 -16.08 5.47 -8.34
C VAL A 114 -16.20 7.00 -8.49
N GLY A 115 -17.20 7.49 -9.21
CA GLY A 115 -17.42 8.93 -9.39
C GLY A 115 -17.60 9.72 -8.08
N ARG A 116 -18.22 9.12 -7.06
CA ARG A 116 -18.34 9.73 -5.72
C ARG A 116 -17.00 9.78 -5.02
N VAL A 117 -16.22 8.70 -4.99
CA VAL A 117 -14.90 8.68 -4.35
C VAL A 117 -13.96 9.73 -4.96
N LEU A 118 -13.96 9.86 -6.30
CA LEU A 118 -13.12 10.86 -6.96
C LEU A 118 -13.47 12.30 -6.56
N ARG A 119 -14.77 12.64 -6.49
CA ARG A 119 -15.23 14.01 -6.22
C ARG A 119 -15.21 14.37 -4.73
N ASP A 120 -15.70 13.45 -3.91
CA ASP A 120 -16.02 13.71 -2.51
C ASP A 120 -14.92 13.25 -1.54
N GLU A 121 -14.04 12.32 -1.94
CA GLU A 121 -12.93 11.87 -1.10
C GLU A 121 -11.62 12.48 -1.62
N ILE A 122 -11.10 12.00 -2.76
CA ILE A 122 -9.82 12.48 -3.34
C ILE A 122 -9.88 13.98 -3.60
N GLY A 123 -10.97 14.42 -4.24
CA GLY A 123 -11.19 15.83 -4.56
C GLY A 123 -11.22 16.73 -3.33
N ARG A 124 -11.59 16.23 -2.14
CA ARG A 124 -11.68 16.99 -0.89
C ARG A 124 -10.45 16.84 0.01
N GLY A 125 -9.39 16.20 -0.47
CA GLY A 125 -8.14 16.05 0.28
C GLY A 125 -8.18 14.94 1.34
N GLU A 126 -9.12 14.01 1.24
CA GLU A 126 -9.17 12.84 2.13
C GLU A 126 -8.00 11.87 1.86
N GLY A 127 -7.39 11.92 0.68
CA GLY A 127 -6.28 11.05 0.34
C GLY A 127 -5.97 11.04 -1.16
N ALA A 128 -4.93 10.29 -1.53
CA ALA A 128 -4.44 10.21 -2.90
C ALA A 128 -5.17 9.14 -3.72
N ASN A 129 -5.47 7.99 -3.10
CA ASN A 129 -6.10 6.85 -3.74
C ASN A 129 -6.88 5.99 -2.74
N PHE A 130 -7.89 5.28 -3.24
CA PHE A 130 -8.72 4.37 -2.44
C PHE A 130 -9.11 3.12 -3.23
N VAL A 131 -9.31 1.99 -2.54
CA VAL A 131 -9.78 0.75 -3.15
C VAL A 131 -11.12 0.41 -2.54
N ILE A 132 -12.18 0.41 -3.36
CA ILE A 132 -13.53 0.01 -2.94
C ILE A 132 -13.86 -1.37 -3.48
N ARG A 133 -14.34 -2.25 -2.62
CA ARG A 133 -14.73 -3.61 -2.96
C ARG A 133 -16.13 -3.66 -3.57
N ARG A 134 -16.29 -4.55 -4.55
CA ARG A 134 -17.55 -5.28 -4.81
C ARG A 134 -17.29 -6.79 -4.82
N THR A 135 -18.33 -7.60 -4.76
CA THR A 135 -18.21 -9.06 -4.59
C THR A 135 -19.02 -9.79 -5.64
N TYR A 136 -18.36 -10.69 -6.38
CA TYR A 136 -19.09 -11.70 -7.14
C TYR A 136 -19.58 -12.78 -6.17
N GLN A 137 -20.87 -13.07 -6.16
CA GLN A 137 -21.53 -14.03 -5.29
C GLN A 137 -22.11 -15.18 -6.10
N GLY A 138 -22.31 -16.33 -5.45
CA GLY A 138 -22.98 -17.50 -6.01
C GLY A 138 -23.06 -18.63 -4.98
N GLU A 139 -23.50 -19.80 -5.42
CA GLU A 139 -23.58 -21.00 -4.57
C GLU A 139 -22.97 -22.19 -5.29
N ILE A 140 -22.31 -23.08 -4.54
CA ILE A 140 -21.79 -24.37 -5.01
C ILE A 140 -22.54 -25.47 -4.24
N PRO A 141 -23.64 -26.00 -4.80
CA PRO A 141 -24.47 -26.97 -4.09
C PRO A 141 -23.67 -28.23 -3.72
N GLY A 142 -23.71 -28.60 -2.43
CA GLY A 142 -23.01 -29.77 -1.92
C GLY A 142 -21.49 -29.63 -1.91
N PHE A 143 -20.98 -28.40 -1.87
CA PHE A 143 -19.56 -28.10 -1.80
C PHE A 143 -18.85 -28.93 -0.74
N GLY A 144 -17.73 -29.55 -1.14
CA GLY A 144 -16.88 -30.30 -0.23
C GLY A 144 -15.41 -30.24 -0.57
N ARG A 145 -14.63 -31.05 0.15
CA ARG A 145 -13.16 -31.13 0.04
C ARG A 145 -12.71 -31.48 -1.39
N ALA A 146 -13.47 -32.34 -2.08
CA ALA A 146 -13.19 -32.69 -3.47
C ALA A 146 -13.27 -31.48 -4.41
N ASP A 147 -14.29 -30.61 -4.22
CA ASP A 147 -14.45 -29.39 -5.01
C ASP A 147 -13.34 -28.39 -4.71
N ALA A 148 -12.99 -28.20 -3.44
CA ALA A 148 -11.88 -27.35 -3.03
C ALA A 148 -10.55 -27.74 -3.73
N LEU A 149 -10.26 -29.05 -3.78
CA LEU A 149 -9.07 -29.58 -4.45
C LEU A 149 -9.18 -29.49 -5.99
N ALA A 150 -10.37 -29.65 -6.57
CA ALA A 150 -10.59 -29.47 -8.01
C ALA A 150 -10.39 -28.00 -8.45
N LEU A 151 -10.88 -27.05 -7.66
CA LEU A 151 -10.67 -25.62 -7.88
C LEU A 151 -9.18 -25.26 -7.80
N PHE A 152 -8.47 -25.79 -6.80
CA PHE A 152 -7.03 -25.60 -6.66
C PHE A 152 -6.26 -26.13 -7.88
N ARG A 153 -6.60 -27.34 -8.36
CA ARG A 153 -6.02 -27.91 -9.59
C ARG A 153 -6.18 -26.97 -10.78
N ARG A 154 -7.38 -26.43 -10.99
CA ARG A 154 -7.67 -25.53 -12.11
C ARG A 154 -6.86 -24.25 -12.04
N LEU A 155 -6.65 -23.69 -10.84
CA LEU A 155 -5.77 -22.54 -10.67
C LEU A 155 -4.31 -22.88 -10.99
N LEU A 156 -3.82 -24.05 -10.57
CA LEU A 156 -2.47 -24.51 -10.92
C LEU A 156 -2.26 -24.68 -12.43
N GLU A 157 -3.29 -25.09 -13.17
CA GLU A 157 -3.25 -25.29 -14.62
C GLU A 157 -3.48 -23.99 -15.40
N GLY A 158 -4.35 -23.11 -14.90
CA GLY A 158 -4.85 -21.93 -15.61
C GLY A 158 -4.12 -20.62 -15.30
N GLU A 159 -3.69 -20.40 -14.06
CA GLU A 159 -3.11 -19.13 -13.63
C GLU A 159 -1.58 -19.12 -13.74
N ARG A 160 -1.02 -17.96 -14.07
CA ARG A 160 0.43 -17.77 -14.27
C ARG A 160 0.90 -16.53 -13.54
N GLY A 161 2.13 -16.57 -13.07
CA GLY A 161 2.74 -15.40 -12.43
C GLY A 161 2.23 -15.11 -11.01
N ALA A 162 1.24 -15.87 -10.50
CA ALA A 162 0.81 -15.80 -9.11
C ALA A 162 1.99 -15.98 -8.15
N TYR A 163 2.02 -15.17 -7.09
CA TYR A 163 2.97 -15.32 -6.01
C TYR A 163 2.68 -16.60 -5.23
N TRP A 164 1.44 -16.75 -4.78
CA TRP A 164 0.93 -17.99 -4.19
C TRP A 164 -0.31 -18.46 -4.95
N THR A 165 -0.36 -19.76 -5.24
CA THR A 165 -1.60 -20.47 -5.54
C THR A 165 -1.91 -21.36 -4.34
N PHE A 166 -3.12 -21.30 -3.80
CA PHE A 166 -3.44 -21.99 -2.56
C PHE A 166 -4.87 -22.49 -2.48
N VAL A 167 -5.06 -23.50 -1.64
CA VAL A 167 -6.35 -23.84 -1.01
C VAL A 167 -6.13 -24.03 0.48
N VAL A 168 -6.95 -23.40 1.31
CA VAL A 168 -6.96 -23.59 2.77
C VAL A 168 -8.38 -23.99 3.16
N HIS A 169 -8.54 -25.20 3.69
CA HIS A 169 -9.82 -25.75 4.12
C HIS A 169 -9.81 -25.95 5.63
N THR A 170 -10.60 -25.14 6.34
CA THR A 170 -10.66 -25.13 7.81
C THR A 170 -11.74 -26.03 8.40
N GLY A 171 -12.54 -26.68 7.55
CA GLY A 171 -13.79 -27.36 7.92
C GLY A 171 -15.00 -26.45 7.72
N GLU A 172 -15.04 -25.31 8.40
CA GLU A 172 -16.15 -24.34 8.33
C GLU A 172 -16.05 -23.39 7.12
N ARG A 173 -14.84 -23.21 6.60
CA ARG A 173 -14.54 -22.23 5.55
C ARG A 173 -13.39 -22.66 4.67
N THR A 174 -13.47 -22.30 3.39
CA THR A 174 -12.48 -22.64 2.38
C THR A 174 -12.06 -21.40 1.61
N LEU A 175 -10.76 -21.11 1.60
CA LEU A 175 -10.15 -20.06 0.78
C LEU A 175 -9.38 -20.72 -0.37
N VAL A 176 -9.72 -20.41 -1.62
CA VAL A 176 -9.03 -20.93 -2.81
C VAL A 176 -8.65 -19.76 -3.70
N GLY A 177 -7.36 -19.56 -3.96
CA GLY A 177 -6.90 -18.34 -4.63
C GLY A 177 -5.57 -18.47 -5.34
N ALA A 178 -5.29 -17.48 -6.18
CA ALA A 178 -4.03 -17.30 -6.88
C ALA A 178 -3.60 -15.83 -6.79
N SER A 179 -3.04 -15.46 -5.65
CA SER A 179 -2.67 -14.07 -5.37
C SER A 179 -1.35 -13.71 -6.08
N PRO A 180 -1.30 -12.59 -6.82
CA PRO A 180 -0.08 -12.14 -7.48
C PRO A 180 0.91 -11.42 -6.56
N GLU A 181 0.45 -10.99 -5.38
CA GLU A 181 1.08 -9.92 -4.63
C GLU A 181 1.53 -10.39 -3.25
N VAL A 182 2.76 -10.02 -2.90
CA VAL A 182 3.33 -10.24 -1.58
C VAL A 182 2.76 -9.18 -0.65
N HIS A 183 2.18 -9.59 0.47
CA HIS A 183 1.86 -8.69 1.56
C HIS A 183 3.16 -8.25 2.25
N VAL A 184 3.86 -9.20 2.84
CA VAL A 184 5.17 -8.99 3.45
C VAL A 184 5.93 -10.32 3.55
N ARG A 185 7.25 -10.26 3.42
CA ARG A 185 8.14 -11.39 3.69
C ARG A 185 9.22 -10.97 4.66
N MET A 186 9.61 -11.88 5.55
CA MET A 186 10.75 -11.70 6.43
C MET A 186 11.64 -12.95 6.42
N SER A 187 12.93 -12.77 6.16
CA SER A 187 13.93 -13.84 6.25
C SER A 187 15.30 -13.24 6.57
N GLY A 188 16.01 -13.82 7.54
CA GLY A 188 17.33 -13.33 7.99
C GLY A 188 17.31 -11.84 8.37
N GLY A 189 16.26 -11.39 9.06
CA GLY A 189 16.05 -9.99 9.44
C GLY A 189 15.81 -9.03 8.27
N THR A 190 15.55 -9.54 7.06
CA THR A 190 15.24 -8.72 5.87
C THR A 190 13.75 -8.76 5.61
N VAL A 191 13.09 -7.61 5.67
CA VAL A 191 11.69 -7.43 5.30
C VAL A 191 11.59 -7.05 3.82
N VAL A 192 10.65 -7.66 3.10
CA VAL A 192 10.41 -7.40 1.68
C VAL A 192 8.92 -7.19 1.43
N MET A 193 8.60 -6.14 0.68
CA MET A 193 7.26 -5.84 0.16
C MET A 193 7.34 -5.67 -1.36
N ASN A 194 6.21 -5.82 -2.05
CA ASN A 194 6.15 -5.74 -3.49
C ASN A 194 4.95 -4.90 -3.92
N PRO A 195 5.08 -3.55 -3.96
CA PRO A 195 4.01 -2.71 -4.45
C PRO A 195 3.78 -2.99 -5.94
N ILE A 196 2.55 -3.39 -6.26
CA ILE A 196 2.09 -3.67 -7.63
C ILE A 196 0.95 -2.72 -7.96
N SER A 197 1.12 -1.91 -9.01
CA SER A 197 0.01 -1.14 -9.58
C SER A 197 0.22 -0.88 -11.07
N GLY A 198 -0.85 -0.43 -11.70
CA GLY A 198 -0.98 -0.34 -13.13
C GLY A 198 -1.24 -1.70 -13.80
N THR A 199 -2.19 -1.73 -14.73
CA THR A 199 -2.70 -2.97 -15.32
C THR A 199 -2.73 -2.92 -16.84
N TYR A 200 -1.77 -3.60 -17.48
CA TYR A 200 -1.83 -3.86 -18.92
C TYR A 200 -2.72 -5.06 -19.21
N ARG A 201 -3.96 -4.79 -19.67
CA ARG A 201 -4.92 -5.82 -20.07
C ARG A 201 -4.52 -6.44 -21.41
N TYR A 202 -4.42 -7.76 -21.48
CA TYR A 202 -4.07 -8.42 -22.74
C TYR A 202 -5.23 -8.38 -23.74
N PRO A 203 -5.01 -7.90 -24.97
CA PRO A 203 -5.99 -8.00 -26.04
C PRO A 203 -6.38 -9.45 -26.33
N ALA A 204 -7.50 -9.65 -27.03
CA ALA A 204 -7.96 -10.98 -27.46
C ALA A 204 -6.89 -11.73 -28.29
N GLU A 205 -6.23 -11.01 -29.20
CA GLU A 205 -5.12 -11.46 -30.05
C GLU A 205 -3.84 -11.83 -29.24
N GLY A 206 -3.77 -11.34 -28.01
CA GLY A 206 -2.63 -11.45 -27.11
C GLY A 206 -1.81 -10.16 -26.99
N PRO A 207 -0.87 -10.10 -26.05
CA PRO A 207 -0.08 -8.90 -25.82
C PRO A 207 1.04 -8.74 -26.86
N THR A 208 1.36 -7.48 -27.19
CA THR A 208 2.51 -7.08 -28.01
C THR A 208 3.43 -6.10 -27.25
N PRO A 209 4.72 -6.02 -27.59
CA PRO A 209 5.62 -5.02 -27.01
C PRO A 209 5.19 -3.58 -27.27
N ASP A 210 4.62 -3.27 -28.44
CA ASP A 210 4.24 -1.90 -28.80
C ASP A 210 3.11 -1.38 -27.89
N HIS A 211 2.04 -2.17 -27.69
CA HIS A 211 0.98 -1.81 -26.75
C HIS A 211 1.48 -1.75 -25.29
N LEU A 212 2.45 -2.60 -24.93
CA LEU A 212 3.06 -2.53 -23.60
C LEU A 212 3.87 -1.23 -23.44
N LEU A 213 4.58 -0.78 -24.47
CA LEU A 213 5.32 0.48 -24.43
C LEU A 213 4.37 1.68 -24.31
N ASP A 214 3.22 1.65 -24.97
CA ASP A 214 2.16 2.66 -24.79
C ASP A 214 1.67 2.70 -23.34
N PHE A 215 1.39 1.53 -22.75
CA PHE A 215 1.06 1.40 -21.32
C PHE A 215 2.18 1.91 -20.41
N LEU A 216 3.44 1.60 -20.72
CA LEU A 216 4.58 2.03 -19.91
C LEU A 216 4.85 3.55 -20.01
N ALA A 217 4.34 4.20 -21.06
CA ALA A 217 4.42 5.64 -21.26
C ALA A 217 3.18 6.40 -20.74
N ASP A 218 2.14 5.70 -20.29
CA ASP A 218 0.93 6.31 -19.74
C ASP A 218 1.23 7.01 -18.40
N GLY A 219 0.98 8.32 -18.34
CA GLY A 219 1.19 9.14 -17.14
C GLY A 219 0.35 8.67 -15.96
N LYS A 220 -0.91 8.25 -16.19
CA LYS A 220 -1.79 7.73 -15.13
C LYS A 220 -1.16 6.50 -14.48
N GLU A 221 -0.70 5.55 -15.29
CA GLU A 221 -0.15 4.28 -14.80
C GLU A 221 1.20 4.48 -14.10
N ILE A 222 2.00 5.47 -14.53
CA ILE A 222 3.23 5.88 -13.84
C ILE A 222 2.91 6.49 -12.47
N GLU A 223 1.97 7.44 -12.42
CA GLU A 223 1.54 8.10 -11.18
C GLU A 223 0.95 7.09 -10.20
N GLU A 224 0.10 6.17 -10.67
CA GLU A 224 -0.49 5.11 -9.86
C GLU A 224 0.59 4.22 -9.21
N LEU A 225 1.58 3.79 -9.99
CA LEU A 225 2.67 2.97 -9.46
C LEU A 225 3.53 3.75 -8.44
N SER A 226 3.91 4.99 -8.75
CA SER A 226 4.74 5.78 -7.83
C SER A 226 4.01 6.08 -6.51
N MET A 227 2.70 6.33 -6.56
CA MET A 227 1.88 6.49 -5.36
C MET A 227 1.96 5.26 -4.46
N VAL A 228 1.66 4.06 -4.96
CA VAL A 228 1.70 2.85 -4.12
C VAL A 228 3.10 2.51 -3.61
N VAL A 229 4.16 2.89 -4.33
CA VAL A 229 5.55 2.71 -3.88
C VAL A 229 5.84 3.60 -2.70
N ASP A 230 5.46 4.88 -2.74
CA ASP A 230 5.59 5.76 -1.56
C ASP A 230 4.81 5.20 -0.38
N GLU A 231 3.58 4.71 -0.59
CA GLU A 231 2.76 4.17 0.50
C GLU A 231 3.35 2.93 1.17
N GLU A 232 3.80 1.97 0.39
CA GLU A 232 4.47 0.80 0.98
C GLU A 232 5.85 1.15 1.54
N LEU A 233 6.49 2.22 1.06
CA LEU A 233 7.72 2.73 1.63
C LEU A 233 7.50 3.40 3.00
N LYS A 234 6.32 4.01 3.25
CA LYS A 234 5.91 4.43 4.61
C LYS A 234 5.85 3.24 5.55
N MET A 235 5.21 2.14 5.13
CA MET A 235 5.15 0.91 5.91
C MET A 235 6.56 0.33 6.14
N MET A 236 7.38 0.27 5.08
CA MET A 236 8.76 -0.19 5.18
C MET A 236 9.60 0.66 6.14
N CYS A 237 9.41 1.98 6.16
CA CYS A 237 10.10 2.87 7.11
C CYS A 237 9.58 2.76 8.55
N THR A 238 8.37 2.22 8.73
CA THR A 238 7.81 1.92 10.05
C THR A 238 8.43 0.66 10.64
N VAL A 239 8.60 -0.39 9.82
CA VAL A 239 9.13 -1.69 10.28
C VAL A 239 10.64 -1.86 10.11
N GLY A 240 11.27 -1.05 9.26
CA GLY A 240 12.69 -1.12 8.94
C GLY A 240 13.54 -0.23 9.84
N ASP A 241 14.51 -0.81 10.55
CA ASP A 241 15.43 -0.12 11.46
C ASP A 241 16.18 1.03 10.75
N MET A 242 16.47 0.84 9.47
CA MET A 242 17.19 1.78 8.60
C MET A 242 16.36 2.12 7.35
N GLY A 243 15.03 2.16 7.49
CA GLY A 243 14.14 2.44 6.36
C GLY A 243 14.16 1.33 5.31
N GLY A 244 13.94 1.71 4.05
CA GLY A 244 13.83 0.81 2.91
C GLY A 244 14.63 1.23 1.69
N VAL A 245 14.89 0.27 0.81
CA VAL A 245 15.44 0.49 -0.53
C VAL A 245 14.44 0.04 -1.57
N VAL A 246 14.27 0.86 -2.59
CA VAL A 246 13.45 0.61 -3.77
C VAL A 246 14.29 -0.08 -4.86
N VAL A 247 13.85 -1.25 -5.29
CA VAL A 247 14.49 -2.07 -6.33
C VAL A 247 13.48 -2.32 -7.46
N GLY A 248 13.86 -1.98 -8.70
CA GLY A 248 12.97 -2.11 -9.86
C GLY A 248 13.00 -0.85 -10.74
N PRO A 249 11.96 -0.61 -11.56
CA PRO A 249 10.73 -1.41 -11.68
C PRO A 249 10.93 -2.72 -12.46
N ARG A 250 9.98 -3.64 -12.37
CA ARG A 250 9.93 -4.90 -13.13
C ARG A 250 8.55 -5.10 -13.74
N LEU A 251 8.49 -5.95 -14.77
CA LEU A 251 7.23 -6.39 -15.37
C LEU A 251 6.82 -7.76 -14.80
N LYS A 252 5.59 -7.85 -14.32
CA LYS A 252 4.96 -9.05 -13.77
C LYS A 252 3.92 -9.58 -14.75
N GLU A 253 4.31 -10.51 -15.61
CA GLU A 253 3.41 -11.10 -16.62
C GLU A 253 2.53 -12.20 -15.99
N MET A 254 1.19 -12.04 -16.08
CA MET A 254 0.19 -13.03 -15.64
C MET A 254 -0.55 -13.66 -16.84
N ALA A 255 -1.54 -14.52 -16.59
CA ALA A 255 -2.28 -15.19 -17.68
C ALA A 255 -3.17 -14.24 -18.52
N HIS A 256 -3.77 -13.23 -17.88
CA HIS A 256 -4.75 -12.35 -18.50
C HIS A 256 -4.30 -10.88 -18.65
N LEU A 257 -3.21 -10.52 -17.98
CA LEU A 257 -2.74 -9.15 -17.84
C LEU A 257 -1.26 -9.14 -17.43
N ALA A 258 -0.61 -7.97 -17.47
CA ALA A 258 0.68 -7.73 -16.84
C ALA A 258 0.60 -6.51 -15.91
N HIS A 259 1.43 -6.52 -14.87
CA HIS A 259 1.60 -5.39 -13.96
C HIS A 259 3.01 -4.86 -13.97
N THR A 260 3.18 -3.61 -13.56
CA THR A 260 4.47 -3.08 -13.14
C THR A 260 4.62 -3.18 -11.62
N GLU A 261 5.80 -3.55 -11.16
CA GLU A 261 6.07 -3.75 -9.74
C GLU A 261 7.42 -3.17 -9.34
N TYR A 262 7.52 -2.72 -8.09
CA TYR A 262 8.80 -2.54 -7.41
C TYR A 262 8.94 -3.59 -6.30
N GLU A 263 10.15 -3.69 -5.77
CA GLU A 263 10.43 -4.43 -4.55
C GLU A 263 11.05 -3.47 -3.54
N LEU A 264 10.48 -3.46 -2.34
CA LEU A 264 11.00 -2.71 -1.21
C LEU A 264 11.74 -3.67 -0.31
N ARG A 265 12.93 -3.29 0.16
CA ARG A 265 13.73 -4.10 1.09
C ARG A 265 14.19 -3.28 2.28
N GLY A 266 13.98 -3.78 3.49
CA GLY A 266 14.44 -3.17 4.74
C GLY A 266 15.07 -4.20 5.66
N LYS A 267 15.89 -3.75 6.60
CA LYS A 267 16.35 -4.57 7.73
C LYS A 267 15.46 -4.28 8.93
N SER A 268 15.01 -5.32 9.62
CA SER A 268 14.15 -5.19 10.79
C SER A 268 14.63 -6.08 11.93
N SER A 269 14.57 -5.52 13.13
CA SER A 269 14.79 -6.20 14.40
C SER A 269 13.48 -6.65 15.06
N LEU A 270 12.33 -6.33 14.46
CA LEU A 270 11.01 -6.64 15.00
C LEU A 270 10.67 -8.14 14.93
N ASP A 271 9.78 -8.59 15.81
CA ASP A 271 9.13 -9.89 15.69
C ASP A 271 8.24 -9.91 14.44
N VAL A 272 8.15 -11.05 13.76
CA VAL A 272 7.31 -11.24 12.56
C VAL A 272 5.84 -10.87 12.77
N ARG A 273 5.31 -11.00 13.99
CA ARG A 273 3.93 -10.62 14.34
C ARG A 273 3.76 -9.11 14.41
N GLU A 274 4.78 -8.40 14.90
CA GLU A 274 4.80 -6.93 14.89
C GLU A 274 4.99 -6.40 13.47
N VAL A 275 5.85 -7.03 12.67
CA VAL A 275 5.95 -6.72 11.23
C VAL A 275 4.58 -6.91 10.57
N LEU A 276 3.95 -8.08 10.73
CA LEU A 276 2.64 -8.36 10.16
C LEU A 276 1.59 -7.34 10.60
N LYS A 277 1.60 -6.93 11.87
CA LYS A 277 0.68 -5.94 12.43
C LYS A 277 0.85 -4.57 11.80
N GLU A 278 2.08 -4.05 11.77
CA GLU A 278 2.36 -2.70 11.27
C GLU A 278 2.22 -2.57 9.76
N THR A 279 2.23 -3.70 9.04
CA THR A 279 2.00 -3.73 7.59
C THR A 279 0.53 -3.91 7.22
N MET A 280 -0.38 -4.12 8.18
CA MET A 280 -1.81 -4.21 7.90
C MET A 280 -2.35 -2.86 7.37
N PHE A 281 -3.10 -2.83 6.27
CA PHE A 281 -2.92 -3.72 5.11
C PHE A 281 -2.40 -2.88 3.95
N ALA A 282 -1.85 -3.56 2.93
CA ALA A 282 -1.21 -2.89 1.80
C ALA A 282 -2.11 -1.81 1.18
N ALA A 283 -1.50 -0.69 0.78
CA ALA A 283 -2.21 0.44 0.18
C ALA A 283 -2.87 0.06 -1.15
N THR A 284 -2.32 -0.94 -1.85
CA THR A 284 -2.84 -1.52 -3.10
C THR A 284 -4.21 -2.17 -2.97
N VAL A 285 -4.66 -2.44 -1.74
CA VAL A 285 -5.99 -3.01 -1.44
C VAL A 285 -6.80 -2.20 -0.43
N THR A 286 -6.29 -1.04 0.00
CA THR A 286 -6.96 -0.14 0.94
C THR A 286 -7.05 1.27 0.38
N GLY A 287 -5.91 1.97 0.32
CA GLY A 287 -5.78 3.36 -0.12
C GLY A 287 -4.72 4.10 0.70
N SER A 288 -4.64 5.41 0.50
CA SER A 288 -3.72 6.30 1.21
C SER A 288 -4.34 7.64 1.58
N PRO A 289 -4.07 8.15 2.81
CA PRO A 289 -3.36 7.47 3.90
C PRO A 289 -4.16 6.29 4.45
N VAL A 290 -3.51 5.20 4.87
CA VAL A 290 -4.18 3.93 5.22
C VAL A 290 -5.25 4.11 6.29
N GLN A 291 -4.96 4.88 7.34
CA GLN A 291 -5.92 5.15 8.42
C GLN A 291 -7.18 5.84 7.88
N ASN A 292 -7.04 6.85 7.02
CA ASN A 292 -8.21 7.51 6.43
C ASN A 292 -8.89 6.65 5.36
N ALA A 293 -8.14 5.85 4.61
CA ALA A 293 -8.68 4.91 3.65
C ALA A 293 -9.62 3.90 4.32
N CYS A 294 -9.33 3.46 5.54
CA CYS A 294 -10.24 2.66 6.34
C CYS A 294 -11.58 3.37 6.59
N ARG A 295 -11.58 4.66 6.94
CA ARG A 295 -12.81 5.46 7.10
C ARG A 295 -13.58 5.62 5.78
N VAL A 296 -12.87 5.82 4.67
CA VAL A 296 -13.50 5.89 3.33
C VAL A 296 -14.14 4.55 2.96
N ILE A 297 -13.47 3.43 3.21
CA ILE A 297 -14.02 2.08 3.00
C ILE A 297 -15.32 1.91 3.79
N GLU A 298 -15.36 2.35 5.06
CA GLU A 298 -16.58 2.30 5.85
C GLU A 298 -17.72 3.18 5.32
N ARG A 299 -17.42 4.29 4.64
CA ARG A 299 -18.46 5.15 4.05
C ARG A 299 -19.07 4.54 2.78
N HIS A 300 -18.27 3.85 1.97
CA HIS A 300 -18.68 3.43 0.61
C HIS A 300 -19.00 1.95 0.46
N GLU A 301 -18.49 1.07 1.32
CA GLU A 301 -18.83 -0.36 1.26
C GLU A 301 -20.09 -0.70 2.07
N VAL A 302 -20.65 -1.90 1.87
CA VAL A 302 -21.69 -2.51 2.72
C VAL A 302 -21.13 -3.79 3.35
N GLY A 303 -21.37 -3.99 4.65
CA GLY A 303 -20.79 -5.09 5.43
C GLY A 303 -19.27 -5.00 5.61
N GLY A 304 -18.68 -5.99 6.28
CA GLY A 304 -17.22 -6.12 6.42
C GLY A 304 -16.58 -6.92 5.27
N ARG A 305 -15.25 -6.85 5.17
CA ARG A 305 -14.45 -7.43 4.09
C ARG A 305 -14.16 -8.92 4.24
N GLY A 306 -14.45 -9.52 5.40
CA GLY A 306 -14.00 -10.86 5.73
C GLY A 306 -12.49 -10.97 5.60
N TYR A 307 -12.03 -11.91 4.77
CA TYR A 307 -10.62 -12.09 4.47
C TYR A 307 -10.11 -11.28 3.27
N TYR A 308 -10.98 -10.62 2.50
CA TYR A 308 -10.53 -9.79 1.37
C TYR A 308 -9.65 -8.64 1.85
N ALA A 309 -8.56 -8.38 1.13
CA ALA A 309 -7.52 -7.42 1.50
C ALA A 309 -6.75 -7.76 2.80
N GLY A 310 -7.09 -8.87 3.45
CA GLY A 310 -6.32 -9.46 4.55
C GLY A 310 -5.08 -10.20 4.04
N ALA A 311 -4.57 -11.12 4.84
CA ALA A 311 -3.34 -11.85 4.53
C ALA A 311 -3.42 -13.34 4.89
N LEU A 312 -2.77 -14.19 4.11
CA LEU A 312 -2.28 -15.48 4.60
C LEU A 312 -0.86 -15.26 5.08
N ALA A 313 -0.49 -15.71 6.27
CA ALA A 313 0.85 -15.54 6.80
C ALA A 313 1.40 -16.90 7.26
N LEU A 314 2.33 -17.46 6.48
CA LEU A 314 3.10 -18.62 6.90
C LEU A 314 4.24 -18.12 7.79
N ILE A 315 4.09 -18.37 9.09
CA ILE A 315 5.07 -18.05 10.12
C ILE A 315 5.88 -19.33 10.38
N GLY A 316 7.18 -19.20 10.49
CA GLY A 316 8.06 -20.32 10.78
C GLY A 316 9.43 -19.90 11.29
N ARG A 317 10.37 -20.84 11.24
CA ARG A 317 11.78 -20.60 11.53
C ARG A 317 12.67 -21.18 10.43
N ASP A 318 13.78 -20.53 10.13
CA ASP A 318 14.80 -21.09 9.24
C ASP A 318 15.67 -22.12 9.97
N SER A 319 16.61 -22.73 9.25
CA SER A 319 17.52 -23.73 9.82
C SER A 319 18.45 -23.18 10.91
N GLY A 320 18.63 -21.86 10.98
CA GLY A 320 19.35 -21.17 12.04
C GLY A 320 18.48 -20.79 13.24
N GLY A 321 17.17 -21.07 13.19
CA GLY A 321 16.20 -20.74 14.23
C GLY A 321 15.66 -19.30 14.14
N ALA A 322 16.07 -18.51 13.14
CA ALA A 322 15.54 -17.16 12.94
C ALA A 322 14.12 -17.22 12.42
N GLN A 323 13.27 -16.29 12.85
CA GLN A 323 11.87 -16.24 12.41
C GLN A 323 11.78 -15.95 10.91
N THR A 324 10.82 -16.60 10.26
CA THR A 324 10.46 -16.37 8.87
C THR A 324 8.99 -16.03 8.75
N LEU A 325 8.68 -15.16 7.81
CA LEU A 325 7.33 -14.78 7.43
C LEU A 325 7.23 -14.82 5.91
N ASP A 326 6.23 -15.51 5.40
CA ASP A 326 5.88 -15.46 3.99
C ASP A 326 4.38 -15.28 3.84
N SER A 327 3.97 -14.15 3.27
CA SER A 327 2.58 -13.74 3.28
C SER A 327 2.13 -13.14 1.94
N PRO A 328 1.16 -13.76 1.22
CA PRO A 328 0.44 -13.09 0.14
C PRO A 328 -0.72 -12.25 0.69
N ILE A 329 -1.12 -11.23 -0.08
CA ILE A 329 -2.39 -10.52 0.13
C ILE A 329 -3.55 -11.42 -0.32
N LEU A 330 -4.66 -11.44 0.43
CA LEU A 330 -5.87 -12.16 0.09
C LEU A 330 -6.73 -11.40 -0.94
N ILE A 331 -6.25 -11.42 -2.17
CA ILE A 331 -6.95 -11.00 -3.39
C ILE A 331 -6.95 -12.16 -4.39
N ARG A 332 -7.79 -12.07 -5.45
CA ARG A 332 -7.93 -13.17 -6.43
C ARG A 332 -8.21 -14.50 -5.72
N THR A 333 -9.12 -14.44 -4.75
CA THR A 333 -9.42 -15.53 -3.83
C THR A 333 -10.93 -15.71 -3.75
N ALA A 334 -11.37 -16.94 -3.91
CA ALA A 334 -12.71 -17.38 -3.59
C ALA A 334 -12.79 -17.76 -2.11
N ASP A 335 -13.82 -17.26 -1.45
CA ASP A 335 -14.14 -17.50 -0.05
C ASP A 335 -15.48 -18.23 0.01
N ILE A 336 -15.45 -19.48 0.48
CA ILE A 336 -16.56 -20.42 0.41
C ILE A 336 -16.85 -20.94 1.82
N ASP A 337 -18.07 -20.75 2.31
CA ASP A 337 -18.51 -21.31 3.60
C ASP A 337 -18.90 -22.79 3.51
N ALA A 338 -19.19 -23.41 4.66
CA ALA A 338 -19.57 -24.81 4.75
C ALA A 338 -20.87 -25.16 3.99
N ASP A 339 -21.77 -24.19 3.78
CA ASP A 339 -23.01 -24.36 3.03
C ASP A 339 -22.79 -24.19 1.51
N GLY A 340 -21.57 -23.87 1.08
CA GLY A 340 -21.20 -23.69 -0.32
C GLY A 340 -21.49 -22.29 -0.86
N ARG A 341 -21.77 -21.29 -0.02
CA ARG A 341 -21.94 -19.91 -0.48
C ARG A 341 -20.58 -19.34 -0.86
N LEU A 342 -20.48 -18.91 -2.12
CA LEU A 342 -19.27 -18.41 -2.74
C LEU A 342 -19.25 -16.88 -2.72
N ARG A 343 -18.10 -16.32 -2.34
CA ARG A 343 -17.78 -14.90 -2.47
C ARG A 343 -16.42 -14.75 -3.15
N VAL A 344 -16.35 -13.92 -4.20
CA VAL A 344 -15.10 -13.50 -4.84
C VAL A 344 -15.03 -11.97 -4.82
N PRO A 345 -14.51 -11.40 -3.72
CA PRO A 345 -14.33 -9.96 -3.59
C PRO A 345 -13.26 -9.42 -4.55
N VAL A 346 -13.49 -8.23 -5.10
CA VAL A 346 -12.57 -7.54 -6.01
C VAL A 346 -12.75 -6.03 -5.91
N GLY A 347 -11.68 -5.29 -6.19
CA GLY A 347 -11.68 -3.84 -6.25
C GLY A 347 -10.67 -3.34 -7.28
N ALA A 348 -10.67 -2.03 -7.50
CA ALA A 348 -9.72 -1.32 -8.34
C ALA A 348 -9.16 -0.12 -7.56
N THR A 349 -7.92 0.28 -7.88
CA THR A 349 -7.27 1.42 -7.25
C THR A 349 -7.81 2.69 -7.89
N LEU A 350 -8.61 3.44 -7.15
CA LEU A 350 -9.21 4.67 -7.62
C LEU A 350 -8.23 5.81 -7.39
N VAL A 351 -7.79 6.43 -8.47
CA VAL A 351 -6.92 7.61 -8.47
C VAL A 351 -7.64 8.77 -9.14
N ARG A 352 -7.15 10.00 -8.98
CA ARG A 352 -7.74 11.20 -9.59
C ARG A 352 -8.07 11.03 -11.08
N GLY A 353 -7.19 10.38 -11.84
CA GLY A 353 -7.32 10.15 -13.28
C GLY A 353 -8.16 8.92 -13.67
N SER A 354 -8.80 8.24 -12.71
CA SER A 354 -9.63 7.06 -12.98
C SER A 354 -10.87 7.40 -13.81
N ASP A 355 -11.16 6.54 -14.77
CA ASP A 355 -12.40 6.56 -15.55
C ASP A 355 -13.36 5.48 -14.99
N PRO A 356 -14.58 5.84 -14.51
CA PRO A 356 -15.48 4.89 -13.88
C PRO A 356 -15.75 3.61 -14.68
N ALA A 357 -15.94 3.72 -16.01
CA ALA A 357 -16.20 2.56 -16.85
C ALA A 357 -14.96 1.65 -16.98
N SER A 358 -13.78 2.24 -17.04
CA SER A 358 -12.51 1.52 -17.06
C SER A 358 -12.26 0.77 -15.75
N GLU A 359 -12.56 1.38 -14.60
CA GLU A 359 -12.41 0.73 -13.28
C GLU A 359 -13.39 -0.44 -13.10
N VAL A 360 -14.64 -0.30 -13.58
CA VAL A 360 -15.59 -1.44 -13.67
C VAL A 360 -14.98 -2.58 -14.49
N ALA A 361 -14.47 -2.28 -15.69
CA ALA A 361 -13.88 -3.29 -16.57
C ALA A 361 -12.63 -3.94 -15.94
N GLU A 362 -11.86 -3.19 -15.14
CA GLU A 362 -10.72 -3.71 -14.40
C GLU A 362 -11.14 -4.74 -13.35
N THR A 363 -12.20 -4.48 -12.57
CA THR A 363 -12.68 -5.47 -11.59
C THR A 363 -13.10 -6.80 -12.25
N HIS A 364 -13.73 -6.74 -13.43
CA HIS A 364 -14.06 -7.94 -14.23
C HIS A 364 -12.81 -8.67 -14.72
N ALA A 365 -11.76 -7.96 -15.11
CA ALA A 365 -10.50 -8.53 -15.54
C ALA A 365 -9.75 -9.18 -14.37
N LYS A 366 -9.70 -8.50 -13.22
CA LYS A 366 -9.09 -8.99 -11.98
C LYS A 366 -9.79 -10.25 -11.46
N ALA A 367 -11.12 -10.34 -11.54
CA ALA A 367 -11.87 -11.53 -11.14
C ALA A 367 -11.79 -12.70 -12.15
N ALA A 368 -11.39 -12.44 -13.41
CA ALA A 368 -11.52 -13.40 -14.50
C ALA A 368 -10.81 -14.74 -14.26
N GLY A 369 -9.59 -14.73 -13.73
CA GLY A 369 -8.81 -15.96 -13.50
C GLY A 369 -9.48 -16.89 -12.49
N VAL A 370 -9.94 -16.34 -11.36
CA VAL A 370 -10.66 -17.10 -10.31
C VAL A 370 -12.01 -17.58 -10.82
N LEU A 371 -12.76 -16.74 -11.51
CA LEU A 371 -14.06 -17.11 -12.09
C LEU A 371 -13.93 -18.18 -13.19
N ALA A 372 -12.83 -18.20 -13.94
CA ALA A 372 -12.53 -19.27 -14.89
C ALA A 372 -12.24 -20.59 -14.17
N ALA A 373 -11.46 -20.57 -13.08
CA ALA A 373 -11.24 -21.77 -12.26
C ALA A 373 -12.54 -22.30 -11.64
N LEU A 374 -13.45 -21.41 -11.25
CA LEU A 374 -14.79 -21.76 -10.77
C LEU A 374 -15.75 -22.27 -11.86
N GLY A 375 -15.33 -22.32 -13.14
CA GLY A 375 -16.19 -22.75 -14.25
C GLY A 375 -17.30 -21.76 -14.62
N VAL A 376 -17.30 -20.56 -14.04
CA VAL A 376 -18.26 -19.48 -14.32
C VAL A 376 -17.98 -18.84 -15.68
N ARG A 377 -16.70 -18.80 -16.08
CA ARG A 377 -16.25 -18.22 -17.35
C ARG A 377 -15.42 -19.24 -18.12
N PRO A 378 -15.44 -19.21 -19.46
CA PRO A 378 -14.59 -20.10 -20.24
C PRO A 378 -13.11 -19.80 -19.96
N SER A 379 -12.34 -20.86 -19.72
CA SER A 379 -10.88 -20.77 -19.63
C SER A 379 -10.30 -20.35 -20.97
N ARG A 380 -9.25 -19.51 -20.95
CA ARG A 380 -8.55 -19.13 -22.20
C ARG A 380 -7.85 -20.38 -22.77
N PRO A 381 -7.95 -20.67 -24.08
CA PRO A 381 -7.30 -21.83 -24.67
C PRO A 381 -5.79 -21.87 -24.38
N ARG A 382 -5.26 -23.05 -24.08
CA ARG A 382 -3.85 -23.36 -23.81
C ARG A 382 -2.94 -23.24 -25.04
N ALA A 383 -3.23 -22.31 -25.96
CA ALA A 383 -2.42 -22.11 -27.15
C ALA A 383 -1.15 -21.33 -26.79
N GLU A 384 -0.12 -22.03 -26.35
CA GLU A 384 1.24 -21.49 -26.33
C GLU A 384 1.99 -21.86 -27.60
N HIS A 385 2.23 -20.86 -28.42
CA HIS A 385 3.57 -20.72 -28.97
C HIS A 385 4.45 -20.14 -27.86
N ALA A 386 5.70 -20.58 -27.79
CA ALA A 386 6.75 -19.94 -26.99
C ALA A 386 6.89 -18.48 -27.42
N ARG A 387 6.05 -17.61 -26.87
CA ARG A 387 6.16 -16.16 -27.08
C ARG A 387 7.38 -15.70 -26.29
N VAL A 388 8.19 -14.84 -26.90
CA VAL A 388 9.25 -14.13 -26.19
C VAL A 388 8.58 -13.35 -25.06
N ARG A 389 9.08 -13.49 -23.83
CA ARG A 389 8.58 -12.73 -22.68
C ARG A 389 8.67 -11.25 -22.99
N LEU A 390 7.62 -10.48 -22.70
CA LEU A 390 7.63 -9.04 -23.01
C LEU A 390 8.76 -8.33 -22.24
N ALA A 391 9.06 -8.81 -21.02
CA ALA A 391 10.18 -8.32 -20.22
C ALA A 391 11.57 -8.53 -20.86
N ASP A 392 11.67 -9.40 -21.88
CA ASP A 392 12.92 -9.65 -22.61
C ASP A 392 13.12 -8.72 -23.82
N ASP A 393 12.12 -7.92 -24.21
CA ASP A 393 12.28 -6.90 -25.26
C ASP A 393 13.22 -5.77 -24.77
N PRO A 394 14.32 -5.47 -25.48
CA PRO A 394 15.26 -4.42 -25.08
C PRO A 394 14.63 -3.03 -24.91
N ARG A 395 13.58 -2.71 -25.68
CA ARG A 395 12.88 -1.42 -25.59
C ARG A 395 12.07 -1.34 -24.29
N VAL A 396 11.44 -2.44 -23.89
CA VAL A 396 10.69 -2.55 -22.63
C VAL A 396 11.65 -2.41 -21.45
N ARG A 397 12.81 -3.08 -21.49
CA ARG A 397 13.85 -2.93 -20.45
C ARG A 397 14.36 -1.49 -20.36
N ALA A 398 14.65 -0.85 -21.48
CA ALA A 398 15.10 0.54 -21.50
C ALA A 398 14.04 1.51 -20.95
N ALA A 399 12.75 1.27 -21.24
CA ALA A 399 11.66 2.06 -20.68
C ALA A 399 11.54 1.91 -19.16
N LEU A 400 11.66 0.68 -18.65
CA LEU A 400 11.66 0.40 -17.20
C LEU A 400 12.89 1.00 -16.50
N ASP A 401 14.08 0.85 -17.08
CA ASP A 401 15.31 1.44 -16.55
C ASP A 401 15.23 2.98 -16.52
N GLY A 402 14.60 3.59 -17.53
CA GLY A 402 14.35 5.03 -17.59
C GLY A 402 13.52 5.56 -16.42
N ARG A 403 12.54 4.78 -15.92
CA ARG A 403 11.74 5.15 -14.74
C ARG A 403 12.55 5.24 -13.45
N ARG A 404 13.70 4.55 -13.37
CA ARG A 404 14.57 4.66 -12.20
C ARG A 404 15.23 6.03 -12.07
N ALA A 405 15.43 6.74 -13.19
CA ALA A 405 16.04 8.07 -13.20
C ALA A 405 15.13 9.16 -12.62
N SER A 406 13.82 8.94 -12.58
CA SER A 406 12.84 9.84 -11.97
C SER A 406 12.61 9.57 -10.48
N LEU A 407 13.28 8.57 -9.89
CA LEU A 407 13.21 8.29 -8.45
C LEU A 407 14.33 9.00 -7.69
N ALA A 408 14.02 9.41 -6.46
CA ALA A 408 14.97 9.98 -5.54
C ALA A 408 16.15 9.00 -5.29
N PRO A 409 17.40 9.40 -5.58
CA PRO A 409 18.57 8.56 -5.37
C PRO A 409 18.73 8.09 -3.91
N PHE A 410 18.15 8.83 -2.96
CA PHE A 410 18.09 8.47 -1.54
C PHE A 410 17.46 7.10 -1.31
N TRP A 411 16.38 6.75 -2.02
CA TRP A 411 15.69 5.47 -1.82
C TRP A 411 16.25 4.32 -2.67
N LEU A 412 17.24 4.58 -3.53
CA LEU A 412 17.83 3.56 -4.41
C LEU A 412 19.01 2.80 -3.78
N ARG A 413 19.40 3.16 -2.55
CA ARG A 413 20.49 2.54 -1.78
C ARG A 413 20.21 2.65 -0.29
N MET A 414 20.76 1.73 0.49
CA MET A 414 20.69 1.81 1.96
C MET A 414 21.43 3.04 2.44
N GLN A 415 20.83 3.78 3.36
CA GLN A 415 21.39 5.02 3.88
C GLN A 415 22.14 4.75 5.19
N GLU A 416 23.29 5.40 5.31
CA GLU A 416 24.05 5.45 6.54
C GLU A 416 23.76 6.78 7.25
N ARG A 417 23.88 6.79 8.57
CA ARG A 417 23.69 8.00 9.37
C ARG A 417 24.87 8.95 9.14
N SER A 418 24.57 10.20 8.78
CA SER A 418 25.52 11.31 8.74
C SER A 418 25.78 11.88 10.14
N GLU A 419 26.90 12.58 10.33
CA GLU A 419 27.20 13.40 11.52
C GLU A 419 27.11 14.92 11.22
N GLU A 420 26.51 15.31 10.09
CA GLU A 420 26.40 16.71 9.67
C GLU A 420 25.47 17.54 10.56
N LEU A 421 24.36 16.97 11.00
CA LEU A 421 23.46 17.54 12.01
C LEU A 421 23.56 16.74 13.32
N GLY A 422 22.98 17.28 14.40
CA GLY A 422 22.92 16.61 15.70
C GLY A 422 21.85 17.25 16.60
N GLY A 423 21.35 16.51 17.57
CA GLY A 423 20.19 16.90 18.39
C GLY A 423 18.97 16.03 18.10
N HIS A 424 17.81 16.44 18.61
CA HIS A 424 16.59 15.63 18.60
C HIS A 424 15.45 16.41 17.94
N ALA A 425 14.86 15.85 16.89
CA ALA A 425 13.66 16.38 16.26
C ALA A 425 12.41 15.66 16.75
N LEU A 426 11.34 16.42 16.98
CA LEU A 426 10.02 15.88 17.30
C LEU A 426 9.10 16.11 16.10
N VAL A 427 8.58 15.02 15.53
CA VAL A 427 7.67 15.04 14.39
C VAL A 427 6.25 14.77 14.87
N VAL A 428 5.32 15.67 14.52
CA VAL A 428 3.88 15.51 14.77
C VAL A 428 3.26 14.87 13.54
N ASP A 429 2.66 13.69 13.71
CA ASP A 429 1.96 12.94 12.66
C ASP A 429 0.48 13.33 12.58
N GLY A 430 0.06 13.83 11.41
CA GLY A 430 -1.30 14.30 11.13
C GLY A 430 -2.22 13.23 10.53
N GLU A 431 -1.99 11.94 10.83
CA GLU A 431 -2.59 10.75 10.18
C GLU A 431 -2.04 10.42 8.80
N ASP A 432 -0.78 10.79 8.52
CA ASP A 432 -0.08 10.35 7.32
C ASP A 432 1.34 9.91 7.64
N THR A 433 1.54 8.59 7.55
CA THR A 433 2.81 7.92 7.85
C THR A 433 3.94 8.26 6.86
N PHE A 434 3.75 9.22 5.95
CA PHE A 434 4.88 9.94 5.36
C PHE A 434 5.85 10.45 6.43
N THR A 435 5.38 10.73 7.65
CA THR A 435 6.23 11.00 8.82
C THR A 435 7.27 9.90 9.09
N ALA A 436 6.98 8.63 8.82
CA ALA A 436 7.95 7.54 8.96
C ALA A 436 9.10 7.68 7.95
N MET A 437 8.79 8.02 6.70
CA MET A 437 9.78 8.31 5.66
C MET A 437 10.57 9.58 5.99
N LEU A 438 9.88 10.66 6.39
CA LEU A 438 10.50 11.91 6.80
C LEU A 438 11.41 11.71 8.02
N GLY A 439 10.99 10.90 8.99
CA GLY A 439 11.80 10.52 10.13
C GLY A 439 13.06 9.77 9.72
N HIS A 440 13.00 8.89 8.71
CA HIS A 440 14.19 8.25 8.16
C HIS A 440 15.12 9.25 7.45
N VAL A 441 14.57 10.18 6.65
CA VAL A 441 15.34 11.27 6.04
C VAL A 441 16.03 12.12 7.11
N LEU A 442 15.31 12.55 8.15
CA LEU A 442 15.87 13.32 9.26
C LEU A 442 16.97 12.56 10.00
N ARG A 443 16.77 11.26 10.31
CA ARG A 443 17.80 10.42 10.94
C ARG A 443 19.06 10.32 10.07
N SER A 444 18.90 10.24 8.75
CA SER A 444 20.04 10.18 7.82
C SER A 444 20.92 11.43 7.88
N THR A 445 20.38 12.60 8.29
CA THR A 445 21.15 13.84 8.49
C THR A 445 21.96 13.88 9.79
N GLY A 446 21.69 12.97 10.75
CA GLY A 446 22.36 12.91 12.05
C GLY A 446 21.47 13.21 13.25
N LEU A 447 20.21 13.59 13.04
CA LEU A 447 19.25 13.85 14.12
C LEU A 447 18.73 12.54 14.75
N ASP A 448 18.51 12.56 16.06
CA ASP A 448 17.55 11.63 16.67
C ASP A 448 16.13 12.11 16.36
N VAL A 449 15.18 11.19 16.21
CA VAL A 449 13.81 11.53 15.81
C VAL A 449 12.79 10.74 16.60
N THR A 450 11.87 11.47 17.23
CA THR A 450 10.64 10.93 17.81
C THR A 450 9.46 11.37 16.96
N ILE A 451 8.59 10.42 16.61
CA ILE A 451 7.33 10.68 15.91
C ILE A 451 6.21 10.43 16.91
N ARG A 452 5.23 11.33 16.99
CA ARG A 452 4.04 11.23 17.85
C ARG A 452 2.81 11.59 17.03
N ARG A 453 1.72 10.80 17.12
CA ARG A 453 0.45 11.12 16.45
C ARG A 453 -0.24 12.31 17.11
N TYR A 454 -0.95 13.10 16.31
CA TYR A 454 -1.66 14.31 16.75
C TYR A 454 -2.66 14.03 17.90
N ASP A 455 -3.23 12.82 17.95
CA ASP A 455 -4.26 12.38 18.88
C ASP A 455 -3.71 11.67 20.12
N GLU A 456 -2.39 11.56 20.26
CA GLU A 456 -1.78 10.96 21.44
C GLU A 456 -1.88 11.85 22.68
N ASP A 457 -2.21 11.22 23.81
CA ASP A 457 -2.26 11.89 25.11
C ASP A 457 -0.92 12.58 25.44
N GLY A 458 -1.01 13.83 25.91
CA GLY A 458 0.15 14.63 26.31
C GLY A 458 1.00 15.15 25.15
N LEU A 459 0.54 15.05 23.90
CA LEU A 459 1.30 15.53 22.74
C LEU A 459 1.62 17.02 22.86
N ARG A 460 0.63 17.86 23.17
CA ARG A 460 0.82 19.32 23.23
C ARG A 460 1.91 19.68 24.21
N GLU A 461 1.86 19.10 25.41
CA GLU A 461 2.86 19.30 26.46
C GLU A 461 4.25 18.82 25.99
N ALA A 462 4.33 17.68 25.31
CA ALA A 462 5.58 17.17 24.77
C ALA A 462 6.17 18.09 23.70
N VAL A 463 5.34 18.63 22.80
CA VAL A 463 5.77 19.56 21.74
C VAL A 463 6.30 20.86 22.34
N LEU A 464 5.57 21.45 23.29
CA LEU A 464 5.95 22.72 23.91
C LEU A 464 7.19 22.61 24.81
N ALA A 465 7.45 21.43 25.38
CA ALA A 465 8.62 21.16 26.21
C ALA A 465 9.86 20.72 25.41
N HIS A 466 9.73 20.48 24.09
CA HIS A 466 10.80 19.89 23.29
C HIS A 466 11.97 20.86 23.04
N GLU A 467 13.20 20.46 23.40
CA GLU A 467 14.41 21.27 23.21
C GLU A 467 15.12 20.96 21.88
N GLY A 468 14.38 21.07 20.78
CA GLY A 468 14.90 20.81 19.44
C GLY A 468 13.89 21.15 18.33
N PRO A 469 14.22 20.94 17.04
CA PRO A 469 13.31 21.25 15.95
C PRO A 469 11.99 20.49 16.08
N VAL A 470 10.88 21.20 15.88
CA VAL A 470 9.55 20.59 15.76
C VAL A 470 9.18 20.52 14.28
N VAL A 471 8.73 19.36 13.84
CA VAL A 471 8.27 19.14 12.48
C VAL A 471 6.76 18.87 12.50
N LEU A 472 6.00 19.77 11.89
CA LEU A 472 4.57 19.58 11.65
C LEU A 472 4.43 18.75 10.37
N GLY A 473 4.06 17.48 10.54
CA GLY A 473 3.97 16.52 9.45
C GLY A 473 2.75 16.71 8.55
N PRO A 474 2.66 15.89 7.48
CA PRO A 474 1.52 15.86 6.59
C PRO A 474 0.30 15.20 7.23
N GLY A 475 -0.86 15.31 6.55
CA GLY A 475 -2.10 14.68 6.96
C GLY A 475 -3.24 14.95 5.97
N PRO A 476 -4.29 14.11 5.96
CA PRO A 476 -5.47 14.35 5.12
C PRO A 476 -6.40 15.41 5.73
N GLY A 477 -7.26 16.00 4.89
CA GLY A 477 -8.35 16.90 5.25
C GLY A 477 -8.19 18.32 4.71
N ASP A 478 -9.20 19.17 4.95
CA ASP A 478 -9.19 20.58 4.58
C ASP A 478 -8.58 21.42 5.74
N PRO A 479 -7.42 22.06 5.55
CA PRO A 479 -6.80 22.89 6.59
C PRO A 479 -7.68 24.07 7.04
N SER A 480 -8.71 24.43 6.27
CA SER A 480 -9.67 25.50 6.57
C SER A 480 -10.92 25.02 7.32
N ASP A 481 -11.11 23.71 7.50
CA ASP A 481 -12.28 23.18 8.21
C ASP A 481 -12.12 23.33 9.73
N LEU A 482 -12.84 24.30 10.30
CA LEU A 482 -12.86 24.56 11.73
C LEU A 482 -13.80 23.64 12.53
N THR A 483 -14.54 22.76 11.84
CA THR A 483 -15.44 21.79 12.48
C THR A 483 -14.74 20.47 12.75
N ASP A 484 -13.70 20.16 11.97
CA ASP A 484 -12.87 18.98 12.16
C ASP A 484 -11.99 19.10 13.45
N PRO A 485 -12.08 18.13 14.39
CA PRO A 485 -11.31 18.19 15.62
C PRO A 485 -9.79 18.15 15.43
N LYS A 486 -9.28 17.40 14.44
CA LYS A 486 -7.85 17.32 14.13
C LYS A 486 -7.37 18.67 13.61
N MET A 487 -8.08 19.28 12.66
CA MET A 487 -7.70 20.57 12.09
C MET A 487 -7.69 21.67 13.13
N ARG A 488 -8.70 21.73 14.03
CA ARG A 488 -8.66 22.68 15.15
C ARG A 488 -7.41 22.50 16.02
N PHE A 489 -7.12 21.26 16.44
CA PHE A 489 -5.97 20.97 17.29
C PHE A 489 -4.66 21.36 16.60
N LEU A 490 -4.46 20.95 15.34
CA LEU A 490 -3.24 21.23 14.59
C LEU A 490 -3.08 22.73 14.30
N ARG A 491 -4.15 23.47 14.00
CA ARG A 491 -4.10 24.94 13.85
C ARG A 491 -3.68 25.63 15.14
N GLU A 492 -4.29 25.26 16.27
CA GLU A 492 -3.92 25.82 17.58
C GLU A 492 -2.47 25.52 17.94
N LEU A 493 -2.02 24.28 17.73
CA LEU A 493 -0.64 23.88 17.99
C LEU A 493 0.33 24.66 17.08
N THR A 494 0.03 24.78 15.78
CA THR A 494 0.84 25.52 14.80
C THR A 494 1.01 26.97 15.22
N ALA A 495 -0.10 27.63 15.56
CA ALA A 495 -0.11 29.00 16.06
C ALA A 495 0.75 29.18 17.33
N GLU A 496 0.73 28.19 18.23
CA GLU A 496 1.51 28.22 19.45
C GLU A 496 3.02 28.05 19.20
N VAL A 497 3.41 27.07 18.36
CA VAL A 497 4.82 26.79 18.09
C VAL A 497 5.46 27.86 17.20
N ILE A 498 4.75 28.42 16.22
CA ILE A 498 5.29 29.49 15.36
C ILE A 498 5.62 30.74 16.19
N ARG A 499 4.83 31.03 17.23
CA ARG A 499 5.05 32.22 18.08
C ARG A 499 6.11 32.00 19.16
N ASN A 500 6.19 30.79 19.72
CA ASN A 500 6.91 30.57 20.98
C ASN A 500 8.08 29.58 20.89
N HIS A 501 8.16 28.75 19.84
CA HIS A 501 9.14 27.68 19.77
C HIS A 501 10.51 28.18 19.33
N ARG A 502 11.49 28.13 20.24
CA ARG A 502 12.82 28.74 20.04
C ARG A 502 13.78 27.91 19.19
N HIS A 503 13.48 26.62 19.00
CA HIS A 503 14.36 25.68 18.30
C HIS A 503 13.96 25.46 16.83
N GLY A 504 12.95 26.21 16.38
CA GLY A 504 12.51 26.28 15.00
C GLY A 504 11.48 25.22 14.60
N VAL A 505 10.63 25.59 13.64
CA VAL A 505 9.50 24.79 13.17
C VAL A 505 9.63 24.51 11.67
N LEU A 506 9.48 23.25 11.27
CA LEU A 506 9.38 22.85 9.85
C LEU A 506 7.96 22.33 9.57
N GLY A 507 7.27 22.88 8.58
CA GLY A 507 5.99 22.35 8.09
C GLY A 507 6.16 21.57 6.78
N VAL A 508 5.51 20.42 6.65
CA VAL A 508 5.46 19.62 5.41
C VAL A 508 4.01 19.39 5.00
N CYS A 509 3.66 19.69 3.74
CA CYS A 509 2.32 19.55 3.18
C CYS A 509 1.24 20.23 4.06
N LEU A 510 0.38 19.47 4.75
CA LEU A 510 -0.58 20.03 5.72
C LEU A 510 0.11 20.93 6.76
N GLY A 511 1.24 20.52 7.32
CA GLY A 511 2.01 21.36 8.24
C GLY A 511 2.47 22.68 7.61
N HIS A 512 2.79 22.68 6.31
CA HIS A 512 3.11 23.91 5.57
C HIS A 512 1.87 24.78 5.34
N GLU A 513 0.74 24.18 4.96
CA GLU A 513 -0.54 24.87 4.76
C GLU A 513 -1.00 25.58 6.05
N LEU A 514 -0.83 24.92 7.21
CA LEU A 514 -1.15 25.49 8.51
C LEU A 514 -0.22 26.67 8.86
N ILE A 515 1.08 26.57 8.57
CA ILE A 515 2.03 27.69 8.72
C ILE A 515 1.62 28.84 7.81
N ALA A 516 1.36 28.58 6.53
CA ALA A 516 0.96 29.60 5.56
C ALA A 516 -0.33 30.31 6.01
N ALA A 517 -1.31 29.57 6.52
CA ALA A 517 -2.54 30.14 7.07
C ALA A 517 -2.30 31.03 8.30
N GLU A 518 -1.38 30.66 9.20
CA GLU A 518 -0.98 31.50 10.35
C GLU A 518 -0.24 32.77 9.90
N LEU A 519 0.45 32.73 8.76
CA LEU A 519 1.06 33.91 8.12
C LEU A 519 0.05 34.79 7.37
N GLY A 520 -1.23 34.43 7.37
CA GLY A 520 -2.30 35.18 6.70
C GLY A 520 -2.47 34.87 5.21
N LEU A 521 -1.78 33.85 4.68
CA LEU A 521 -1.98 33.41 3.30
C LEU A 521 -3.32 32.67 3.16
N GLU A 522 -4.02 32.93 2.06
CA GLU A 522 -5.26 32.25 1.74
C GLU A 522 -4.98 30.80 1.35
N ILE A 523 -5.68 29.84 1.96
CA ILE A 523 -5.67 28.46 1.51
C ILE A 523 -6.84 28.22 0.56
N VAL A 524 -6.55 27.73 -0.63
CA VAL A 524 -7.56 27.43 -1.64
C VAL A 524 -7.52 25.98 -2.05
N ARG A 525 -8.67 25.47 -2.49
CA ARG A 525 -8.74 24.18 -3.16
C ARG A 525 -8.21 24.31 -4.59
N LYS A 526 -7.34 23.39 -5.00
CA LYS A 526 -6.86 23.33 -6.39
C LYS A 526 -8.01 22.92 -7.32
N GLU A 527 -8.05 23.51 -8.52
CA GLU A 527 -8.88 22.96 -9.61
C GLU A 527 -8.37 21.57 -10.01
N VAL A 528 -7.05 21.42 -10.04
CA VAL A 528 -6.35 20.18 -10.31
C VAL A 528 -5.47 19.78 -9.11
N PRO A 529 -5.98 18.97 -8.17
CA PRO A 529 -5.18 18.29 -7.17
C PRO A 529 -3.95 17.60 -7.75
N TYR A 530 -2.83 17.73 -7.05
CA TYR A 530 -1.57 17.08 -7.40
C TYR A 530 -1.39 15.91 -6.43
N GLN A 531 -1.89 14.74 -6.81
CA GLN A 531 -1.77 13.50 -6.04
C GLN A 531 -0.82 12.55 -6.77
N GLY A 532 0.38 12.34 -6.23
CA GLY A 532 1.42 11.55 -6.89
C GLY A 532 2.13 12.26 -8.05
N ALA A 533 2.08 13.59 -8.09
CA ALA A 533 2.63 14.37 -9.20
C ALA A 533 4.08 14.79 -8.95
N GLN A 534 4.96 14.59 -9.95
CA GLN A 534 6.33 15.09 -9.93
C GLN A 534 6.45 16.36 -10.78
N THR A 535 7.00 17.44 -10.22
CA THR A 535 7.08 18.74 -10.91
C THR A 535 8.38 19.46 -10.58
N THR A 536 8.92 20.21 -11.53
CA THR A 536 10.05 21.13 -11.28
C THR A 536 9.55 22.49 -10.82
N VAL A 537 10.04 22.95 -9.67
CA VAL A 537 9.69 24.23 -9.05
C VAL A 537 10.93 25.10 -8.85
N ASP A 538 10.75 26.42 -8.76
CA ASP A 538 11.80 27.31 -8.25
C ASP A 538 11.72 27.35 -6.72
N LEU A 539 12.69 26.73 -6.05
CA LEU A 539 12.82 26.74 -4.60
C LEU A 539 13.87 27.79 -4.20
N PHE A 540 13.42 29.01 -3.90
CA PHE A 540 14.26 30.14 -3.50
C PHE A 540 15.40 30.44 -4.50
N GLY A 541 15.08 30.46 -5.80
CA GLY A 541 16.02 30.73 -6.88
C GLY A 541 16.78 29.50 -7.42
N ARG A 542 16.48 28.30 -6.90
CA ARG A 542 17.08 27.03 -7.36
C ARG A 542 16.00 26.11 -7.95
N PRO A 543 16.17 25.60 -9.18
CA PRO A 543 15.24 24.62 -9.73
C PRO A 543 15.35 23.30 -8.96
N GLU A 544 14.21 22.77 -8.52
CA GLU A 544 14.11 21.50 -7.79
C GLU A 544 12.98 20.64 -8.35
N THR A 545 13.22 19.33 -8.52
CA THR A 545 12.19 18.37 -8.91
C THR A 545 11.63 17.69 -7.67
N VAL A 546 10.34 17.91 -7.40
CA VAL A 546 9.66 17.57 -6.16
C VAL A 546 8.35 16.81 -6.39
N GLY A 547 7.94 16.01 -5.40
CA GLY A 547 6.70 15.25 -5.37
C GLY A 547 5.57 15.91 -4.58
N PHE A 548 4.38 16.01 -5.16
CA PHE A 548 3.18 16.61 -4.57
C PHE A 548 2.08 15.59 -4.28
N TYR A 549 1.44 15.75 -3.12
CA TYR A 549 0.30 14.95 -2.64
C TYR A 549 -0.73 15.85 -1.94
N ASN A 550 -1.24 16.85 -2.66
CA ASN A 550 -2.10 17.89 -2.09
C ASN A 550 -3.31 18.25 -2.97
N SER A 551 -4.45 18.46 -2.31
CA SER A 551 -5.69 18.98 -2.91
C SER A 551 -5.93 20.45 -2.59
N PHE A 552 -5.26 20.97 -1.56
CA PHE A 552 -5.27 22.38 -1.16
C PHE A 552 -3.88 22.99 -1.35
N VAL A 553 -3.81 24.31 -1.42
CA VAL A 553 -2.55 25.05 -1.55
C VAL A 553 -2.71 26.47 -1.03
N ALA A 554 -1.65 27.03 -0.44
CA ALA A 554 -1.62 28.45 -0.12
C ALA A 554 -1.45 29.30 -1.39
N ARG A 555 -2.13 30.44 -1.46
CA ARG A 555 -1.95 31.44 -2.52
C ARG A 555 -1.34 32.73 -1.98
N CYS A 556 -0.38 33.24 -2.74
CA CYS A 556 0.30 34.49 -2.47
C CYS A 556 0.29 35.32 -3.76
N ASP A 557 -0.57 36.35 -3.78
CA ASP A 557 -0.57 37.35 -4.84
C ASP A 557 0.53 38.41 -4.60
N ASP A 558 0.62 39.40 -5.50
CA ASP A 558 1.68 40.40 -5.44
C ASP A 558 1.55 41.35 -4.23
N GLU A 559 0.34 41.53 -3.67
CA GLU A 559 0.09 42.35 -2.49
C GLU A 559 0.51 41.58 -1.22
N ALA A 560 0.03 40.35 -1.07
CA ALA A 560 0.42 39.46 0.03
C ALA A 560 1.94 39.23 0.05
N LEU A 561 2.57 39.10 -1.12
CA LEU A 561 4.02 38.93 -1.22
C LEU A 561 4.78 40.15 -0.67
N GLN A 562 4.31 41.37 -0.96
CA GLN A 562 4.93 42.60 -0.47
C GLN A 562 4.83 42.68 1.06
N GLU A 563 3.66 42.36 1.62
CA GLU A 563 3.44 42.35 3.07
C GLU A 563 4.33 41.33 3.77
N ILE A 564 4.32 40.08 3.31
CA ILE A 564 5.09 38.98 3.90
C ILE A 564 6.60 39.25 3.79
N THR A 565 7.07 39.79 2.67
CA THR A 565 8.48 40.15 2.49
C THR A 565 8.89 41.29 3.44
N ALA A 566 7.98 42.23 3.73
CA ALA A 566 8.25 43.30 4.70
C ALA A 566 8.46 42.77 6.14
N HIS A 567 7.93 41.58 6.44
CA HIS A 567 8.17 40.85 7.68
C HIS A 567 9.43 39.96 7.65
N GLY A 568 10.24 40.02 6.59
CA GLY A 568 11.47 39.24 6.45
C GLY A 568 11.23 37.77 6.14
N ILE A 569 10.09 37.44 5.56
CA ILE A 569 9.71 36.09 5.17
C ILE A 569 9.88 35.95 3.65
N GLU A 570 10.60 34.91 3.23
CA GLU A 570 10.76 34.56 1.82
C GLU A 570 9.68 33.56 1.41
N VAL A 571 9.10 33.77 0.23
CA VAL A 571 8.07 32.90 -0.37
C VAL A 571 8.55 32.40 -1.73
N SER A 572 8.58 31.08 -1.90
CA SER A 572 8.71 30.42 -3.20
C SER A 572 7.32 30.10 -3.73
N ARG A 573 7.00 30.60 -4.92
CA ARG A 573 5.68 30.43 -5.55
C ARG A 573 5.77 30.26 -7.07
N ALA A 574 4.76 29.60 -7.65
CA ALA A 574 4.55 29.55 -9.09
C ALA A 574 4.00 30.88 -9.65
N GLY A 575 4.05 31.03 -10.98
CA GLY A 575 3.54 32.22 -11.66
C GLY A 575 2.03 32.44 -11.51
N ASN A 576 1.27 31.40 -11.17
CA ASN A 576 -0.16 31.49 -10.84
C ASN A 576 -0.42 31.87 -9.36
N GLY A 577 0.63 32.08 -8.56
CA GLY A 577 0.54 32.45 -7.14
C GLY A 577 0.46 31.28 -6.17
N GLU A 578 0.51 30.02 -6.62
CA GLU A 578 0.58 28.87 -5.72
C GLU A 578 1.91 28.84 -4.96
N VAL A 579 1.85 28.75 -3.64
CA VAL A 579 3.04 28.74 -2.77
C VAL A 579 3.58 27.31 -2.69
N HIS A 580 4.87 27.16 -2.96
CA HIS A 580 5.58 25.89 -2.85
C HIS A 580 6.39 25.79 -1.55
N ALA A 581 6.90 26.91 -1.06
CA ALA A 581 7.64 26.97 0.20
C ALA A 581 7.63 28.37 0.81
N VAL A 582 7.79 28.42 2.14
CA VAL A 582 8.02 29.64 2.91
C VAL A 582 9.21 29.44 3.84
N ARG A 583 9.98 30.49 4.13
CA ARG A 583 10.96 30.48 5.20
C ARG A 583 11.09 31.86 5.85
N GLY A 584 11.28 31.88 7.15
CA GLY A 584 11.45 33.09 7.94
C GLY A 584 12.22 32.82 9.23
N PRO A 585 12.35 33.81 10.13
CA PRO A 585 13.01 33.62 11.41
C PRO A 585 12.30 32.52 12.24
N GLY A 586 13.01 31.42 12.53
CA GLY A 586 12.49 30.34 13.36
C GLY A 586 11.49 29.40 12.68
N PHE A 587 11.20 29.54 11.37
CA PHE A 587 10.34 28.57 10.69
C PHE A 587 10.66 28.40 9.19
N ALA A 588 10.29 27.24 8.67
CA ALA A 588 10.24 26.95 7.24
C ALA A 588 9.06 26.03 6.95
N GLY A 589 8.59 26.01 5.70
CA GLY A 589 7.61 25.03 5.28
C GLY A 589 7.65 24.77 3.78
N VAL A 590 7.31 23.55 3.39
CA VAL A 590 7.24 23.10 1.99
C VAL A 590 5.91 22.40 1.71
N GLN A 591 5.27 22.75 0.59
CA GLN A 591 4.01 22.14 0.16
C GLN A 591 4.19 20.72 -0.38
N PHE A 592 5.34 20.44 -0.99
CA PHE A 592 5.72 19.13 -1.51
C PHE A 592 6.26 18.22 -0.40
N HIS A 593 6.37 16.92 -0.69
CA HIS A 593 6.93 15.91 0.21
C HIS A 593 8.41 15.69 -0.08
N PRO A 594 9.34 16.30 0.68
CA PRO A 594 10.77 16.06 0.45
C PRO A 594 11.16 14.60 0.69
N GLU A 595 10.42 13.86 1.49
CA GLU A 595 10.67 12.45 1.77
C GLU A 595 10.21 11.49 0.66
N SER A 596 9.33 11.92 -0.24
CA SER A 596 8.78 11.08 -1.32
C SER A 596 9.86 10.59 -2.29
N ILE A 597 9.65 9.41 -2.89
CA ILE A 597 10.46 8.92 -4.02
C ILE A 597 10.42 9.85 -5.23
N LEU A 598 9.44 10.75 -5.32
CA LEU A 598 9.31 11.72 -6.39
C LEU A 598 10.16 12.98 -6.18
N THR A 599 10.74 13.18 -4.99
CA THR A 599 11.60 14.35 -4.73
C THR A 599 13.08 14.01 -4.85
N LEU A 600 13.72 14.43 -5.94
CA LEU A 600 15.07 13.98 -6.28
C LEU A 600 16.13 14.37 -5.23
N ASN A 601 16.06 15.60 -4.72
CA ASN A 601 17.03 16.14 -3.76
C ASN A 601 16.46 16.27 -2.33
N GLY A 602 15.45 15.45 -2.00
CA GLY A 602 14.67 15.57 -0.78
C GLY A 602 15.46 15.68 0.52
N ALA A 603 16.40 14.77 0.72
CA ALA A 603 17.26 14.77 1.91
C ALA A 603 18.15 16.02 2.01
N VAL A 604 18.60 16.57 0.88
CA VAL A 604 19.38 17.81 0.84
C VAL A 604 18.50 19.00 1.24
N VAL A 605 17.28 19.08 0.69
CA VAL A 605 16.30 20.12 1.01
C VAL A 605 15.97 20.11 2.51
N VAL A 606 15.64 18.94 3.09
CA VAL A 606 15.35 18.82 4.53
C VAL A 606 16.53 19.27 5.37
N ARG A 607 17.75 18.82 5.04
CA ARG A 607 18.97 19.22 5.77
C ARG A 607 19.18 20.73 5.73
N GLU A 608 19.01 21.37 4.57
CA GLU A 608 19.18 22.82 4.41
C GLU A 608 18.15 23.59 5.22
N LEU A 609 16.87 23.22 5.13
CA LEU A 609 15.79 23.88 5.87
C LEU A 609 15.98 23.73 7.39
N VAL A 610 16.26 22.52 7.88
CA VAL A 610 16.49 22.30 9.32
C VAL A 610 17.78 22.96 9.81
N GLY A 611 18.84 22.97 9.01
CA GLY A 611 20.08 23.68 9.32
C GLY A 611 19.88 25.19 9.49
N GLN A 612 19.00 25.80 8.69
CA GLN A 612 18.66 27.22 8.81
C GLN A 612 17.93 27.52 10.12
N LEU A 613 16.99 26.66 10.54
CA LEU A 613 16.25 26.82 11.79
C LEU A 613 17.17 26.94 13.00
N ARG A 614 18.23 26.13 13.06
CA ARG A 614 19.18 26.11 14.20
C ARG A 614 20.10 27.33 14.26
N ASN A 615 20.35 27.97 13.12
CA ASN A 615 21.17 29.19 13.05
C ASN A 615 20.37 30.47 13.33
N THR A 616 19.07 30.38 13.67
CA THR A 616 18.24 31.54 14.03
C THR A 616 18.20 31.87 15.53
N THR A 617 18.95 31.14 16.36
CA THR A 617 19.25 31.60 17.72
C THR A 617 20.23 32.79 17.69
N VAL A 618 19.67 33.99 17.83
CA VAL A 618 20.41 35.23 18.17
C VAL A 618 20.95 35.15 19.59
#